data_AF-A0A2V4DJL1-F1
#
_entry.id   AF-A0A2V4DJL1-F1
#
_cell.length_a   1.000
_cell.length_b   1.000
_cell.length_c   1.000
_cell.angle_alpha   90.00
_cell.angle_beta   90.00
_cell.angle_gamma   90.00
#
_symmetry.space_group_name_H-M   'P 1'
#
loop_
_entity.id
_entity.type
_entity.pdbx_description
1 polymer ?
#
loop_
_entity_poly.entity_id
_entity_poly.type
_entity_poly.pdbx_seq_one_letter_code
_entity_poly.pdbx_strand_id
1 'polypeptide(L)'
;MDGGIVNAHPRRGAVTEDENGVSEIIGVVMLLAMVVSILAIVMVALKPYVDDFDDNKNWSSARVLSEQIQSRIDVVGSAPNGSGVAFTLPLVTSTLRSLDMVETWTIQADLFGLDRVEVNIVNATAFEISSQNETISSVEVSNDGILRTYNVTSIGSAHSFDGEQNFGRELIIDVKNADGKSIHRLVRL
;
A
#
# COMPACT_ATOMS: atom_id res chain seq x y z
N MET A 1 -45.13 82.81 -13.96
CA MET A 1 -44.51 82.60 -12.65
C MET A 1 -44.66 81.10 -12.38
N ASP A 2 -43.86 80.28 -13.07
CA ASP A 2 -42.49 79.88 -12.66
C ASP A 2 -42.60 79.10 -11.33
N GLY A 3 -42.59 77.77 -11.31
CA GLY A 3 -41.58 76.88 -11.89
C GLY A 3 -40.76 76.34 -10.71
N GLY A 4 -40.90 75.04 -10.38
CA GLY A 4 -40.20 74.50 -9.22
C GLY A 4 -40.39 73.00 -9.02
N ILE A 5 -39.96 72.20 -10.00
CA ILE A 5 -39.77 70.76 -9.83
C ILE A 5 -38.60 70.56 -8.87
N VAL A 6 -38.85 69.98 -7.70
CA VAL A 6 -37.82 69.49 -6.78
C VAL A 6 -37.17 68.25 -7.38
N ASN A 7 -36.10 68.44 -8.15
CA ASN A 7 -35.24 67.36 -8.61
C ASN A 7 -34.49 66.76 -7.42
N ALA A 8 -34.88 65.58 -6.98
CA ALA A 8 -34.05 64.72 -6.14
C ALA A 8 -32.85 64.27 -6.97
N HIS A 9 -31.67 64.86 -6.72
CA HIS A 9 -30.42 64.30 -7.20
C HIS A 9 -30.04 63.11 -6.31
N PRO A 10 -29.92 61.87 -6.85
CA PRO A 10 -29.21 60.84 -6.12
C PRO A 10 -27.74 61.29 -5.98
N ARG A 11 -27.28 61.45 -4.73
CA ARG A 11 -25.85 61.62 -4.41
C ARG A 11 -25.11 60.38 -4.93
N ARG A 12 -24.56 60.50 -6.13
CA ARG A 12 -23.54 59.60 -6.66
C ARG A 12 -22.22 60.04 -6.03
N GLY A 13 -21.80 59.39 -4.95
CA GLY A 13 -20.56 59.80 -4.28
C GLY A 13 -20.14 58.95 -3.08
N ALA A 14 -20.49 57.66 -3.03
CA ALA A 14 -20.04 56.77 -1.95
C ALA A 14 -19.66 55.35 -2.41
N VAL A 15 -19.73 55.04 -3.70
CA VAL A 15 -19.46 53.68 -4.21
C VAL A 15 -18.00 53.52 -4.71
N THR A 16 -17.29 54.62 -4.97
CA THR A 16 -15.98 54.58 -5.61
C THR A 16 -14.79 54.40 -4.65
N GLU A 17 -14.95 54.72 -3.35
CA GLU A 17 -13.86 54.58 -2.37
C GLU A 17 -13.74 53.14 -1.84
N ASP A 18 -14.87 52.47 -1.60
CA ASP A 18 -14.90 51.07 -1.17
C ASP A 18 -14.41 50.11 -2.28
N GLU A 19 -14.74 50.38 -3.55
CA GLU A 19 -14.27 49.57 -4.69
C GLU A 19 -12.75 49.65 -4.88
N ASN A 20 -12.13 50.79 -4.60
CA ASN A 20 -10.67 50.96 -4.67
C ASN A 20 -9.96 50.16 -3.56
N GLY A 21 -10.44 50.21 -2.32
CA GLY A 21 -9.88 49.43 -1.21
C GLY A 21 -10.09 47.92 -1.38
N VAL A 22 -11.25 47.51 -1.91
CA VAL A 22 -11.55 46.12 -2.22
C VAL A 22 -10.67 45.60 -3.37
N SER A 23 -10.40 46.42 -4.40
CA SER A 23 -9.51 46.03 -5.50
C SER A 23 -8.05 45.84 -5.07
N GLU A 24 -7.56 46.61 -4.09
CA GLU A 24 -6.23 46.44 -3.52
C GLU A 24 -6.12 45.13 -2.73
N ILE A 25 -7.09 44.88 -1.84
CA ILE A 25 -7.12 43.68 -1.01
C ILE A 25 -7.31 42.42 -1.87
N ILE A 26 -8.19 42.46 -2.87
CA ILE A 26 -8.38 41.34 -3.80
C ILE A 26 -7.10 41.09 -4.62
N GLY A 27 -6.40 42.14 -5.07
CA GLY A 27 -5.13 41.99 -5.78
C GLY A 27 -4.05 41.29 -4.93
N VAL A 28 -3.91 41.69 -3.67
CA VAL A 28 -2.95 41.09 -2.73
C VAL A 28 -3.35 39.65 -2.39
N VAL A 29 -4.64 39.39 -2.15
CA VAL A 29 -5.14 38.03 -1.85
C VAL A 29 -4.97 37.10 -3.05
N MET A 30 -5.18 37.60 -4.27
CA MET A 30 -4.97 36.83 -5.49
C MET A 30 -3.49 36.49 -5.71
N LEU A 31 -2.59 37.45 -5.49
CA LEU A 31 -1.15 37.19 -5.54
C LEU A 31 -0.73 36.17 -4.48
N LEU A 32 -1.23 36.31 -3.25
CA LEU A 32 -0.92 35.38 -2.17
C LEU A 32 -1.47 33.97 -2.47
N ALA A 33 -2.69 33.87 -2.97
CA ALA A 33 -3.29 32.60 -3.39
C ALA A 33 -2.47 31.94 -4.51
N MET A 34 -2.02 32.72 -5.49
CA MET A 34 -1.17 32.22 -6.56
C MET A 34 0.16 31.68 -6.02
N VAL A 35 0.84 32.42 -5.13
CA VAL A 35 2.10 32.00 -4.52
C VAL A 35 1.92 30.69 -3.72
N VAL A 36 0.89 30.62 -2.87
CA VAL A 36 0.61 29.42 -2.08
C VAL A 36 0.30 28.22 -2.98
N SER A 37 -0.47 28.42 -4.06
CA SER A 37 -0.78 27.34 -5.01
C SER A 37 0.46 26.83 -5.73
N ILE A 38 1.37 27.71 -6.16
CA ILE A 38 2.61 27.33 -6.83
C ILE A 38 3.52 26.57 -5.86
N LEU A 39 3.66 27.05 -4.62
CA LEU A 39 4.45 26.38 -3.59
C LEU A 39 3.89 24.98 -3.25
N ALA A 40 2.57 24.84 -3.18
CA ALA A 40 1.93 23.54 -2.95
C ALA A 40 2.19 22.56 -4.10
N ILE A 41 2.08 23.02 -5.35
CA ILE A 41 2.36 22.19 -6.54
C ILE A 41 3.84 21.78 -6.58
N VAL A 42 4.75 22.70 -6.28
CA VAL A 42 6.19 22.42 -6.23
C VAL A 42 6.50 21.36 -5.18
N MET A 43 5.87 21.43 -4.00
CA MET A 43 6.09 20.43 -2.94
C MET A 43 5.64 19.03 -3.36
N VAL A 44 4.49 18.92 -4.01
CA VAL A 44 3.98 17.63 -4.54
C VAL A 44 4.90 17.10 -5.65
N ALA A 45 5.38 17.98 -6.52
CA ALA A 45 6.31 17.61 -7.59
C ALA A 45 7.70 17.20 -7.08
N LEU A 46 8.18 17.80 -5.99
CA LEU A 46 9.47 17.48 -5.39
C LEU A 46 9.45 16.27 -4.46
N LYS A 47 8.29 15.91 -3.90
CA LYS A 47 8.14 14.78 -3.00
C LYS A 47 8.81 13.48 -3.48
N PRO A 48 8.57 12.98 -4.71
CA PRO A 48 9.23 11.74 -5.16
C PRO A 48 10.76 11.85 -5.23
N TYR A 49 11.30 13.03 -5.53
CA TYR A 49 12.75 13.24 -5.56
C TYR A 49 13.35 13.23 -4.16
N VAL A 50 12.68 13.84 -3.17
CA VAL A 50 13.13 13.81 -1.77
C VAL A 50 13.13 12.38 -1.25
N ASP A 51 12.06 11.64 -1.52
CA ASP A 51 11.93 10.23 -1.11
C ASP A 51 13.06 9.37 -1.77
N ASP A 52 13.37 9.59 -3.05
CA ASP A 52 14.50 8.93 -3.74
C ASP A 52 15.89 9.32 -3.21
N PHE A 53 16.08 10.56 -2.76
CA PHE A 53 17.33 10.99 -2.11
C PHE A 53 17.54 10.28 -0.77
N ASP A 54 16.49 10.14 0.04
CA ASP A 54 16.56 9.46 1.33
C ASP A 54 16.81 7.95 1.14
N ASP A 55 16.19 7.33 0.14
CA ASP A 55 16.41 5.93 -0.21
C ASP A 55 17.84 5.66 -0.71
N ASN A 56 18.36 6.50 -1.61
CA ASN A 56 19.74 6.38 -2.09
C ASN A 56 20.76 6.59 -0.96
N LYS A 57 20.48 7.50 -0.03
CA LYS A 57 21.29 7.72 1.17
C LYS A 57 21.26 6.49 2.08
N ASN A 58 20.09 5.90 2.29
CA ASN A 58 19.93 4.69 3.09
C ASN A 58 20.66 3.50 2.46
N TRP A 59 20.52 3.28 1.15
CA TRP A 59 21.25 2.24 0.42
C TRP A 59 22.77 2.45 0.52
N SER A 60 23.25 3.66 0.24
CA SER A 60 24.67 4.00 0.31
C SER A 60 25.24 3.72 1.71
N SER A 61 24.50 4.07 2.77
CA SER A 61 24.88 3.75 4.15
C SER A 61 24.90 2.25 4.44
N ALA A 62 23.94 1.49 3.91
CA ALA A 62 23.88 0.05 4.08
C ALA A 62 25.08 -0.64 3.41
N ARG A 63 25.48 -0.17 2.22
CA ARG A 63 26.70 -0.65 1.54
C ARG A 63 27.94 -0.46 2.41
N VAL A 64 28.11 0.71 3.01
CA VAL A 64 29.26 1.00 3.90
C VAL A 64 29.25 0.07 5.13
N LEU A 65 28.09 -0.22 5.71
CA LEU A 65 27.96 -1.19 6.79
C LEU A 65 28.32 -2.61 6.35
N SER A 66 27.91 -3.03 5.15
CA SER A 66 28.28 -4.35 4.60
C SER A 66 29.79 -4.48 4.37
N GLU A 67 30.45 -3.43 3.87
CA GLU A 67 31.91 -3.42 3.71
C GLU A 67 32.63 -3.53 5.07
N GLN A 68 32.11 -2.86 6.11
CA GLN A 68 32.64 -2.99 7.46
C GLN A 68 32.46 -4.41 8.02
N ILE A 69 31.28 -5.01 7.87
CA ILE A 69 31.02 -6.39 8.28
C ILE A 69 31.94 -7.35 7.52
N GLN A 70 32.08 -7.20 6.21
CA GLN A 70 32.96 -8.03 5.37
C GLN A 70 34.42 -7.93 5.83
N SER A 71 34.90 -6.72 6.13
CA SER A 71 36.24 -6.52 6.69
C SER A 71 36.44 -7.24 8.02
N ARG A 72 35.42 -7.29 8.88
CA ARG A 72 35.50 -8.04 10.15
C ARG A 72 35.51 -9.55 9.92
N ILE A 73 34.70 -10.05 8.99
CA ILE A 73 34.70 -11.46 8.60
C ILE A 73 36.07 -11.87 8.06
N ASP A 74 36.70 -11.04 7.23
CA ASP A 74 38.05 -11.28 6.70
C ASP A 74 39.12 -11.34 7.80
N VAL A 75 39.02 -10.46 8.81
CA VAL A 75 39.90 -10.50 10.00
C VAL A 75 39.68 -11.77 10.84
N VAL A 76 38.43 -12.25 10.95
CA VAL A 76 38.14 -13.54 11.62
C VAL A 76 38.67 -14.71 10.81
N GLY A 77 38.53 -14.68 9.48
CA GLY A 77 39.01 -15.73 8.58
C GLY A 77 40.54 -15.85 8.53
N SER A 78 41.25 -14.76 8.79
CA SER A 78 42.72 -14.72 8.91
C SER A 78 43.24 -14.94 10.33
N ALA A 79 42.35 -15.12 11.32
CA ALA A 79 42.75 -15.37 12.70
C ALA A 79 43.36 -16.78 12.86
N PRO A 80 44.41 -16.94 13.69
CA PRO A 80 44.97 -18.26 13.98
C PRO A 80 43.94 -19.20 14.61
N ASN A 81 44.04 -20.50 14.30
CA ASN A 81 43.19 -21.54 14.87
C ASN A 81 43.20 -21.48 16.41
N GLY A 82 42.02 -21.34 17.01
CA GLY A 82 41.84 -21.23 18.46
C GLY A 82 41.76 -19.81 19.01
N SER A 83 41.84 -18.77 18.17
CA SER A 83 41.59 -17.38 18.55
C SER A 83 40.14 -16.97 18.28
N GLY A 84 39.45 -16.40 19.28
CA GLY A 84 38.14 -15.77 19.11
C GLY A 84 38.27 -14.26 18.99
N VAL A 85 37.56 -13.65 18.04
CA VAL A 85 37.55 -12.18 17.87
C VAL A 85 36.13 -11.66 18.06
N ALA A 86 35.96 -10.66 18.93
CA ALA A 86 34.68 -10.00 19.18
C ALA A 86 34.76 -8.55 18.71
N PHE A 87 33.72 -8.09 18.01
CA PHE A 87 33.59 -6.72 17.56
C PHE A 87 32.21 -6.17 17.92
N THR A 88 32.16 -4.91 18.32
CA THR A 88 30.90 -4.17 18.53
C THR A 88 30.72 -3.21 17.37
N LEU A 89 29.63 -3.37 16.61
CA LEU A 89 29.26 -2.42 15.56
C LEU A 89 28.14 -1.51 16.09
N PRO A 90 28.29 -0.17 16.00
CA PRO A 90 27.17 0.73 16.19
C PRO A 90 26.30 0.66 14.93
N LEU A 91 25.33 -0.26 14.91
CA LEU A 91 24.29 -0.24 13.88
C LEU A 91 23.41 0.98 14.15
N VAL A 92 23.56 2.04 13.34
CA VAL A 92 22.48 3.02 13.19
C VAL A 92 21.34 2.22 12.58
N THR A 93 20.29 2.03 13.35
CA THR A 93 19.11 1.23 12.99
C THR A 93 18.46 1.86 11.76
N SER A 94 18.90 1.48 10.56
CA SER A 94 18.08 1.49 9.38
C SER A 94 17.37 0.14 9.36
N THR A 95 16.09 0.15 9.70
CA THR A 95 15.26 -1.04 9.59
C THR A 95 15.28 -1.47 8.11
N LEU A 96 15.79 -2.68 7.83
CA LEU A 96 15.54 -3.38 6.58
C LEU A 96 14.03 -3.70 6.54
N ARG A 97 13.21 -2.71 6.23
CA ARG A 97 11.79 -2.90 6.05
C ARG A 97 11.64 -3.70 4.75
N SER A 98 11.12 -4.93 4.86
CA SER A 98 10.67 -5.69 3.70
C SER A 98 9.80 -4.77 2.85
N LEU A 99 10.07 -4.73 1.54
CA LEU A 99 9.35 -3.86 0.60
C LEU A 99 7.87 -4.25 0.61
N ASP A 100 7.08 -3.52 1.38
CA ASP A 100 5.63 -3.61 1.52
C ASP A 100 4.90 -3.09 0.26
N MET A 101 5.66 -2.78 -0.81
CA MET A 101 5.19 -2.43 -2.15
C MET A 101 5.49 -3.54 -3.16
N VAL A 102 5.57 -4.80 -2.72
CA VAL A 102 5.50 -5.91 -3.69
C VAL A 102 4.04 -5.97 -4.15
N GLU A 103 3.83 -5.62 -5.41
CA GLU A 103 2.53 -5.70 -6.05
C GLU A 103 1.99 -7.13 -5.87
N THR A 104 0.87 -7.26 -5.14
CA THR A 104 0.24 -8.56 -4.90
C THR A 104 -0.95 -8.70 -5.84
N TRP A 105 -0.90 -9.72 -6.70
CA TRP A 105 -1.98 -10.00 -7.63
C TRP A 105 -2.85 -11.12 -7.09
N THR A 106 -4.12 -10.85 -6.80
CA THR A 106 -5.09 -11.89 -6.44
C THR A 106 -6.08 -12.06 -7.58
N ILE A 107 -6.12 -13.28 -8.14
CA ILE A 107 -6.98 -13.66 -9.25
C ILE A 107 -7.81 -14.84 -8.77
N GLN A 108 -9.12 -14.77 -8.91
CA GLN A 108 -10.03 -15.86 -8.55
C GLN A 108 -11.07 -16.07 -9.64
N ALA A 109 -11.42 -17.32 -9.91
CA ALA A 109 -12.40 -17.68 -10.95
C ALA A 109 -13.08 -19.01 -10.67
N ASP A 110 -14.38 -19.06 -10.98
CA ASP A 110 -15.13 -20.30 -11.10
C ASP A 110 -14.74 -21.00 -12.41
N LEU A 111 -14.26 -22.24 -12.31
CA LEU A 111 -13.72 -23.03 -13.42
C LEU A 111 -14.73 -24.02 -13.98
N PHE A 112 -15.62 -24.53 -13.15
CA PHE A 112 -16.57 -25.57 -13.55
C PHE A 112 -17.83 -25.60 -12.69
N GLY A 113 -18.97 -25.83 -13.34
CA GLY A 113 -20.27 -25.96 -12.70
C GLY A 113 -21.09 -24.67 -12.76
N LEU A 114 -22.21 -24.67 -12.03
CA LEU A 114 -23.09 -23.50 -11.85
C LEU A 114 -23.05 -23.01 -10.39
N ASP A 115 -22.16 -23.56 -9.58
CA ASP A 115 -21.98 -23.14 -8.21
C ASP A 115 -21.03 -21.94 -8.18
N ARG A 116 -21.44 -20.91 -7.45
CA ARG A 116 -20.61 -19.73 -7.22
C ARG A 116 -19.83 -19.95 -5.94
N VAL A 117 -18.52 -19.98 -6.06
CA VAL A 117 -17.60 -20.18 -4.93
C VAL A 117 -16.83 -18.88 -4.71
N GLU A 118 -16.64 -18.51 -3.45
CA GLU A 118 -15.84 -17.35 -3.07
C GLU A 118 -14.81 -17.78 -2.04
N VAL A 119 -13.55 -17.41 -2.29
CA VAL A 119 -12.42 -17.66 -1.40
C VAL A 119 -11.94 -16.32 -0.85
N ASN A 120 -11.99 -16.17 0.46
CA ASN A 120 -11.56 -14.96 1.17
C ASN A 120 -10.36 -15.26 2.06
N ILE A 121 -9.30 -14.45 1.96
CA ILE A 121 -8.12 -14.58 2.81
C ILE A 121 -8.35 -13.72 4.05
N VAL A 122 -8.51 -14.37 5.21
CA VAL A 122 -8.90 -13.69 6.47
C VAL A 122 -7.69 -13.06 7.14
N ASN A 123 -6.55 -13.75 7.14
CA ASN A 123 -5.30 -13.27 7.71
C ASN A 123 -4.09 -13.94 7.02
N ALA A 124 -2.90 -13.81 7.59
CA ALA A 124 -1.68 -14.37 7.02
C ALA A 124 -1.60 -15.90 7.01
N THR A 125 -2.43 -16.61 7.79
CA THR A 125 -2.42 -18.08 7.89
C THR A 125 -3.76 -18.72 7.56
N ALA A 126 -4.86 -17.97 7.58
CA ALA A 126 -6.20 -18.50 7.48
C ALA A 126 -6.98 -17.92 6.29
N PHE A 127 -7.80 -18.76 5.68
CA PHE A 127 -8.73 -18.41 4.62
C PHE A 127 -10.10 -19.04 4.87
N GLU A 128 -11.11 -18.48 4.23
CA GLU A 128 -12.49 -18.90 4.31
C GLU A 128 -13.00 -19.18 2.89
N ILE A 129 -13.80 -20.22 2.74
CA ILE A 129 -14.43 -20.59 1.48
C ILE A 129 -15.93 -20.69 1.68
N SER A 130 -16.68 -20.03 0.81
CA SER A 130 -18.13 -20.14 0.76
C SER A 130 -18.60 -20.64 -0.60
N SER A 131 -19.70 -21.36 -0.61
CA SER A 131 -20.37 -21.87 -1.81
C SER A 131 -21.86 -21.65 -1.67
N GLN A 132 -22.52 -21.26 -2.76
CA GLN A 132 -23.97 -21.01 -2.74
C GLN A 132 -24.78 -22.31 -2.77
N ASN A 133 -24.29 -23.35 -3.45
CA ASN A 133 -24.99 -24.61 -3.63
C ASN A 133 -24.38 -25.76 -2.82
N GLU A 134 -23.45 -25.46 -1.91
CA GLU A 134 -22.76 -26.41 -1.01
C GLU A 134 -22.11 -27.59 -1.78
N THR A 135 -21.50 -27.31 -2.94
CA THR A 135 -20.91 -28.38 -3.78
C THR A 135 -19.45 -28.71 -3.46
N ILE A 136 -18.87 -28.00 -2.48
CA ILE A 136 -17.47 -28.14 -2.06
C ILE A 136 -17.29 -29.47 -1.32
N SER A 137 -16.26 -30.23 -1.69
CA SER A 137 -15.91 -31.49 -1.01
C SER A 137 -14.47 -31.50 -0.48
N SER A 138 -13.53 -30.95 -1.25
CA SER A 138 -12.13 -30.85 -0.82
C SER A 138 -11.48 -29.58 -1.35
N VAL A 139 -10.42 -29.15 -0.67
CA VAL A 139 -9.66 -27.95 -0.96
C VAL A 139 -8.19 -28.32 -1.00
N GLU A 140 -7.51 -27.95 -2.07
CA GLU A 140 -6.07 -28.13 -2.25
C GLU A 140 -5.39 -26.77 -2.19
N VAL A 141 -4.47 -26.61 -1.26
CA VAL A 141 -3.74 -25.37 -1.02
C VAL A 141 -2.27 -25.61 -1.33
N SER A 142 -1.74 -24.91 -2.33
CA SER A 142 -0.30 -24.85 -2.61
C SER A 142 0.25 -23.54 -2.06
N ASN A 143 1.19 -23.64 -1.12
CA ASN A 143 1.88 -22.50 -0.53
C ASN A 143 3.37 -22.59 -0.86
N ASP A 144 3.86 -21.72 -1.75
CA ASP A 144 5.24 -21.75 -2.30
C ASP A 144 5.68 -23.16 -2.76
N GLY A 145 4.75 -23.90 -3.40
CA GLY A 145 4.97 -25.26 -3.89
C GLY A 145 4.70 -26.39 -2.89
N ILE A 146 4.42 -26.08 -1.61
CA ILE A 146 4.00 -27.08 -0.61
C ILE A 146 2.49 -27.30 -0.73
N LEU A 147 2.10 -28.50 -1.14
CA LEU A 147 0.69 -28.88 -1.29
C LEU A 147 0.13 -29.46 0.01
N ARG A 148 -1.02 -28.93 0.43
CA ARG A 148 -1.86 -29.45 1.52
C ARG A 148 -3.29 -29.65 1.03
N THR A 149 -3.94 -30.72 1.46
CA THR A 149 -5.33 -31.01 1.10
C THR A 149 -6.18 -31.04 2.36
N TYR A 150 -7.30 -30.32 2.33
CA TYR A 150 -8.29 -30.24 3.38
C TYR A 150 -9.60 -30.85 2.88
N ASN A 151 -10.17 -31.76 3.64
CA ASN A 151 -11.50 -32.30 3.36
C ASN A 151 -12.54 -31.44 4.07
N VAL A 152 -13.60 -31.08 3.36
CA VAL A 152 -14.69 -30.27 3.92
C VAL A 152 -15.75 -31.23 4.46
N THR A 153 -15.88 -31.27 5.79
CA THR A 153 -16.80 -32.18 6.49
C THR A 153 -17.94 -31.45 7.21
N SER A 154 -17.84 -30.13 7.35
CA SER A 154 -18.91 -29.32 7.94
C SER A 154 -19.96 -28.97 6.89
N ILE A 155 -21.21 -28.87 7.33
CA ILE A 155 -22.33 -28.35 6.54
C ILE A 155 -22.53 -26.90 6.97
N GLY A 156 -22.61 -25.98 6.01
CA GLY A 156 -22.76 -24.55 6.27
C GLY A 156 -22.25 -23.70 5.13
N SER A 157 -22.60 -22.42 5.14
CA SER A 157 -22.33 -21.50 4.02
C SER A 157 -20.86 -21.09 3.90
N ALA A 158 -20.06 -21.21 4.97
CA ALA A 158 -18.66 -20.81 4.99
C ALA A 158 -17.80 -21.79 5.80
N HIS A 159 -16.62 -22.12 5.27
CA HIS A 159 -15.65 -23.03 5.85
C HIS A 159 -14.32 -22.31 6.05
N SER A 160 -13.88 -22.21 7.30
CA SER A 160 -12.61 -21.59 7.67
C SER A 160 -11.51 -22.65 7.78
N PHE A 161 -10.35 -22.37 7.20
CA PHE A 161 -9.17 -23.22 7.22
C PHE A 161 -7.98 -22.42 7.74
N ASP A 162 -7.18 -23.05 8.61
CA ASP A 162 -5.92 -22.50 9.09
C ASP A 162 -4.75 -23.30 8.48
N GLY A 163 -3.83 -22.56 7.86
CA GLY A 163 -2.67 -23.06 7.15
C GLY A 163 -1.51 -23.45 8.06
N GLU A 164 -1.59 -23.19 9.37
CA GLU A 164 -0.52 -23.38 10.40
C GLU A 164 0.80 -22.63 10.13
N GLN A 165 1.00 -22.14 8.91
CA GLN A 165 2.15 -21.39 8.43
C GLN A 165 1.64 -20.16 7.69
N ASN A 166 2.45 -19.11 7.71
CA ASN A 166 2.17 -17.91 6.93
C ASN A 166 2.14 -18.26 5.43
N PHE A 167 1.15 -17.71 4.72
CA PHE A 167 1.09 -17.77 3.28
C PHE A 167 2.29 -17.02 2.70
N GLY A 168 3.02 -17.72 1.84
CA GLY A 168 4.20 -17.23 1.16
C GLY A 168 3.87 -16.31 -0.01
N ARG A 169 4.83 -16.22 -0.94
CA ARG A 169 4.69 -15.36 -2.12
C ARG A 169 3.63 -15.91 -3.06
N GLU A 170 3.71 -17.20 -3.37
CA GLU A 170 2.73 -17.89 -4.20
C GLU A 170 1.75 -18.65 -3.31
N LEU A 171 0.47 -18.34 -3.46
CA LEU A 171 -0.62 -19.09 -2.84
C LEU A 171 -1.64 -19.47 -3.91
N ILE A 172 -1.86 -20.77 -4.09
CA ILE A 172 -2.88 -21.31 -4.99
C ILE A 172 -3.87 -22.11 -4.16
N ILE A 173 -5.15 -21.76 -4.23
CA ILE A 173 -6.23 -22.47 -3.57
C ILE A 173 -7.15 -23.02 -4.65
N ASP A 174 -7.18 -24.34 -4.78
CA ASP A 174 -8.06 -25.09 -5.67
C ASP A 174 -9.19 -25.72 -4.87
N VAL A 175 -10.43 -25.35 -5.21
CA VAL A 175 -11.64 -25.90 -4.60
C VAL A 175 -12.20 -26.99 -5.50
N LYS A 176 -12.48 -28.17 -4.95
CA LYS A 176 -12.94 -29.33 -5.71
C LYS A 176 -14.30 -29.84 -5.23
N ASN A 177 -15.08 -30.36 -6.18
CA ASN A 177 -16.34 -31.04 -5.91
C ASN A 177 -16.14 -32.50 -5.47
N ALA A 178 -17.25 -33.20 -5.18
CA ALA A 178 -17.25 -34.61 -4.79
C ALA A 178 -16.68 -35.55 -5.87
N ASP A 179 -16.72 -35.15 -7.14
CA ASP A 179 -16.13 -35.91 -8.26
C ASP A 179 -14.61 -35.65 -8.42
N GLY A 180 -14.01 -34.83 -7.55
CA GLY A 180 -12.60 -34.45 -7.61
C GLY A 180 -12.24 -33.41 -8.68
N LYS A 181 -13.24 -32.76 -9.27
CA LYS A 181 -13.04 -31.73 -10.30
C LYS A 181 -12.89 -30.34 -9.66
N SER A 182 -11.91 -29.56 -10.12
CA SER A 182 -11.72 -28.17 -9.67
C SER A 182 -12.89 -27.32 -10.17
N ILE A 183 -13.65 -26.76 -9.22
CA ILE A 183 -14.81 -25.91 -9.46
C ILE A 183 -14.46 -24.43 -9.35
N HIS A 184 -13.44 -24.09 -8.55
CA HIS A 184 -12.98 -22.72 -8.35
C HIS A 184 -11.49 -22.71 -8.04
N ARG A 185 -10.80 -21.66 -8.47
CA ARG A 185 -9.39 -21.44 -8.16
C ARG A 185 -9.13 -19.99 -7.79
N LEU A 186 -8.38 -19.80 -6.71
CA LEU A 186 -7.74 -18.55 -6.35
C LEU A 186 -6.22 -18.69 -6.51
N VAL A 187 -5.59 -17.69 -7.09
CA VAL A 187 -4.14 -17.55 -7.23
C VAL A 187 -3.74 -16.19 -6.69
N ARG A 188 -2.76 -16.18 -5.79
CA ARG A 188 -2.11 -14.98 -5.26
C ARG A 188 -0.61 -15.05 -5.55
N LEU A 189 -0.08 -14.00 -6.18
CA LEU A 189 1.33 -13.85 -6.58
C LEU A 189 1.95 -12.60 -5.98
#